data_AF-A0A3R7BFS7-F1
#
_entry.id   AF-A0A3R7BFS7-F1
#
_cell.length_a   1.000
_cell.length_b   1.000
_cell.length_c   1.000
_cell.angle_alpha   90.00
_cell.angle_beta   90.00
_cell.angle_gamma   90.00
#
_symmetry.space_group_name_H-M   'P 1'
#
loop_
_entity.id
_entity.type
_entity.pdbx_description
1 polymer ?
#
loop_
_entity_poly.entity_id
_entity_poly.type
_entity_poly.pdbx_seq_one_letter_code
_entity_poly.pdbx_strand_id
1 'polypeptide(L)'
;WSLGAQCGLSDLEEIAVANDLCNRYGIDTISFGNALGYLIEAHEKGLVDDKVLGDVKLDWGRVNLSRLVMLTALKEGIGEHIAEGVRRMSEKFGGEEFAMHVKGLELPAYDPRGAKGMGLAYATSNRGGCHLRAYMVMSEILSLPQYLDPLKYEGKPELVKLMQDVYAVLDSMIVCKFTSFALFRSMRYEPGPYARLLTTATGFFFDDEEFRKAGERIYNLERLFNVREGFSRIDDTLPKRLLNEPIPDGPAKGGILDLNMMLEEYYVLRGWDVNGVPTDYKLLSLGIITKPRWPKLQVALDLRDLDEALRIAEAAYRGGAEFLEAGTPLIKSVGIRCVSELKKRFPNAVVVADLKTLDVGWMETEIAAQAGADIVGISGLSNDNTIRDAVGCARKYGVKIMCDLIEVKDPLRRAKELEKLGVDFICLHSGIDAQRDREQVIDRKVETIKKIVESVDIPVAVAGGIRADTAAKVVKAGAKIIIVGGAITRASDPKEAASIIKRVIEAEYRNL
;
A
#
# COMPACT_ATOMS: atom_id res chain seq x y z
N TRP A 1 29.96 12.46 -5.02
CA TRP A 1 28.78 13.35 -5.05
C TRP A 1 28.45 13.88 -3.65
N SER A 2 28.08 13.01 -2.70
CA SER A 2 27.60 13.42 -1.37
C SER A 2 28.63 14.20 -0.54
N LEU A 3 29.91 13.85 -0.63
CA LEU A 3 30.99 14.59 0.01
C LEU A 3 31.55 15.74 -0.85
N GLY A 4 31.03 15.92 -2.06
CA GLY A 4 31.55 16.87 -3.05
C GLY A 4 30.50 17.91 -3.41
N ALA A 5 29.95 17.80 -4.63
CA ALA A 5 28.93 18.68 -5.17
C ALA A 5 27.74 18.94 -4.23
N GLN A 6 27.30 17.94 -3.44
CA GLN A 6 26.22 18.10 -2.46
C GLN A 6 26.52 19.16 -1.38
N CYS A 7 27.80 19.39 -1.07
CA CYS A 7 28.27 20.40 -0.11
C CYS A 7 28.98 21.58 -0.80
N GLY A 8 28.90 21.68 -2.13
CA GLY A 8 29.61 22.70 -2.92
C GLY A 8 31.13 22.49 -3.05
N LEU A 9 31.64 21.30 -2.71
CA LEU A 9 33.08 21.00 -2.71
C LEU A 9 33.54 20.37 -4.04
N SER A 10 34.73 20.75 -4.48
CA SER A 10 35.34 20.28 -5.74
C SER A 10 36.75 19.71 -5.58
N ASP A 11 37.38 19.83 -4.40
CA ASP A 11 38.69 19.26 -4.13
C ASP A 11 38.60 17.72 -3.98
N LEU A 12 39.09 17.01 -4.99
CA LEU A 12 39.02 15.55 -5.03
C LEU A 12 39.94 14.89 -3.99
N GLU A 13 41.05 15.54 -3.61
CA GLU A 13 41.96 14.99 -2.60
C GLU A 13 41.29 15.02 -1.21
N GLU A 14 40.71 16.16 -0.83
CA GLU A 14 39.96 16.26 0.42
C GLU A 14 38.77 15.28 0.44
N ILE A 15 38.02 15.19 -0.66
CA ILE A 15 36.90 14.25 -0.81
C ILE A 15 37.38 12.79 -0.65
N ALA A 16 38.52 12.43 -1.24
CA ALA A 16 39.08 11.08 -1.15
C ALA A 16 39.51 10.75 0.29
N VAL A 17 40.16 11.68 0.99
CA VAL A 17 40.54 11.52 2.40
C VAL A 17 39.31 11.37 3.28
N ALA A 18 38.29 12.21 3.10
CA ALA A 18 37.04 12.11 3.85
C ALA A 18 36.32 10.78 3.59
N ASN A 19 36.31 10.30 2.34
CA ASN A 19 35.75 8.99 2.00
C ASN A 19 36.52 7.83 2.68
N ASP A 20 37.85 7.87 2.71
CA ASP A 20 38.65 6.89 3.45
C ASP A 20 38.34 6.91 4.95
N LEU A 21 38.20 8.10 5.54
CA LEU A 21 37.81 8.25 6.94
C LEU A 21 36.42 7.68 7.21
N CYS A 22 35.43 7.96 6.37
CA CYS A 22 34.10 7.35 6.49
C CYS A 22 34.18 5.82 6.46
N ASN A 23 35.00 5.23 5.57
CA ASN A 23 35.20 3.79 5.53
C ASN A 23 35.82 3.24 6.82
N ARG A 24 36.83 3.92 7.37
CA ARG A 24 37.52 3.51 8.60
C ARG A 24 36.61 3.59 9.82
N TYR A 25 35.75 4.61 9.90
CA TYR A 25 34.80 4.80 10.99
C TYR A 25 33.47 4.07 10.78
N GLY A 26 33.23 3.49 9.60
CA GLY A 26 31.99 2.78 9.29
C GLY A 26 30.78 3.71 9.09
N ILE A 27 30.99 4.87 8.48
CA ILE A 27 29.96 5.89 8.22
C ILE A 27 29.49 5.80 6.77
N ASP A 28 28.17 5.81 6.53
CA ASP A 28 27.61 5.93 5.19
C ASP A 28 27.89 7.33 4.61
N THR A 29 28.60 7.35 3.49
CA THR A 29 28.99 8.60 2.81
C THR A 29 27.80 9.34 2.22
N ILE A 30 26.71 8.66 1.87
CA ILE A 30 25.50 9.29 1.32
C ILE A 30 24.76 10.05 2.42
N SER A 31 24.41 9.37 3.50
CA SER A 31 23.74 9.98 4.65
C SER A 31 24.57 11.10 5.27
N PHE A 32 25.87 10.88 5.49
CA PHE A 32 26.74 11.91 6.06
C PHE A 32 26.80 13.17 5.18
N GLY A 33 27.02 13.02 3.88
CA GLY A 33 27.09 14.17 2.97
C GLY A 33 25.76 14.93 2.86
N ASN A 34 24.62 14.23 2.90
CA ASN A 34 23.31 14.87 2.94
C ASN A 34 23.06 15.61 4.26
N ALA A 35 23.43 14.99 5.39
CA ALA A 35 23.35 15.61 6.70
C ALA A 35 24.17 16.92 6.75
N LEU A 36 25.38 16.91 6.19
CA LEU A 36 26.19 18.12 6.04
C LEU A 36 25.53 19.18 5.13
N GLY A 37 25.03 18.78 3.97
CA GLY A 37 24.34 19.71 3.05
C GLY A 37 23.14 20.39 3.70
N TYR A 38 22.32 19.64 4.45
CA TYR A 38 21.24 20.22 5.26
C TYR A 38 21.78 21.18 6.31
N LEU A 39 22.85 20.82 7.02
CA LEU A 39 23.38 21.62 8.11
C LEU A 39 23.96 22.96 7.61
N ILE A 40 24.65 22.95 6.46
CA ILE A 40 25.14 24.17 5.81
C ILE A 40 23.96 25.06 5.42
N GLU A 41 22.91 24.49 4.79
CA GLU A 41 21.71 25.26 4.41
C GLU A 41 20.94 25.81 5.63
N ALA A 42 20.83 25.01 6.69
CA ALA A 42 20.17 25.39 7.93
C ALA A 42 20.94 26.53 8.64
N HIS A 43 22.27 26.50 8.62
CA HIS A 43 23.10 27.60 9.12
C HIS A 43 22.94 28.87 8.28
N GLU A 44 22.96 28.77 6.95
CA GLU A 44 22.73 29.89 6.03
C GLU A 44 21.37 30.57 6.27
N LYS A 45 20.34 29.78 6.59
CA LYS A 45 18.99 30.26 6.92
C LYS A 45 18.83 30.71 8.38
N GLY A 46 19.88 30.63 9.20
CA GLY A 46 19.87 31.03 10.62
C GLY A 46 19.09 30.09 11.54
N LEU A 47 18.81 28.86 11.11
CA LEU A 47 18.14 27.83 11.92
C LEU A 47 19.10 27.15 12.90
N VAL A 48 20.39 27.10 12.55
CA VAL A 48 21.47 26.63 13.42
C VAL A 48 22.41 27.80 13.65
N ASP A 49 22.68 28.12 14.93
CA ASP A 49 23.56 29.23 15.29
C ASP A 49 25.01 28.77 15.55
N ASP A 50 25.93 29.73 15.59
CA ASP A 50 27.36 29.47 15.83
C ASP A 50 27.63 28.85 17.21
N LYS A 51 26.70 28.98 18.19
CA LYS A 51 26.88 28.35 19.51
C LYS A 51 26.74 26.84 19.41
N VAL A 52 25.82 26.36 18.56
CA VAL A 52 25.66 24.93 18.28
C VAL A 52 26.83 24.39 17.47
N LEU A 53 27.36 25.17 16.53
CA LEU A 53 28.53 24.77 15.73
C LEU A 53 29.85 24.78 16.51
N GLY A 54 29.93 25.58 17.58
CA GLY A 54 31.16 25.73 18.36
C GLY A 54 32.27 26.38 17.54
N ASP A 55 33.36 25.66 17.32
CA ASP A 55 34.48 26.14 16.52
C ASP A 55 34.48 25.61 15.06
N VAL A 56 33.44 24.87 14.69
CA VAL A 56 33.23 24.40 13.32
C VAL A 56 32.72 25.55 12.47
N LYS A 57 33.37 25.78 11.34
CA LYS A 57 32.90 26.71 10.31
C LYS A 57 32.21 25.94 9.20
N LEU A 58 30.98 26.34 8.88
CA LEU A 58 30.19 25.76 7.80
C LEU A 58 29.87 26.83 6.76
N ASP A 59 30.28 26.60 5.53
CA ASP A 59 29.97 27.42 4.37
C ASP A 59 30.01 26.54 3.12
N TRP A 60 29.21 26.87 2.12
CA TRP A 60 29.17 26.13 0.86
C TRP A 60 30.55 26.12 0.20
N GLY A 61 31.06 24.92 -0.09
CA GLY A 61 32.38 24.74 -0.68
C GLY A 61 33.56 25.04 0.26
N ARG A 62 33.33 25.29 1.55
CA ARG A 62 34.37 25.57 2.55
C ARG A 62 34.04 24.93 3.89
N VAL A 63 34.27 23.63 3.98
CA VAL A 63 34.18 22.85 5.23
C VAL A 63 35.42 22.00 5.40
N ASN A 64 35.77 21.63 6.63
CA ASN A 64 36.81 20.64 6.87
C ASN A 64 36.15 19.26 7.02
N LEU A 65 36.05 18.52 5.91
CA LEU A 65 35.33 17.25 5.88
C LEU A 65 35.92 16.24 6.85
N SER A 66 37.25 16.11 6.86
CA SER A 66 37.96 15.14 7.70
C SER A 66 37.63 15.34 9.18
N ARG A 67 37.63 16.60 9.63
CA ARG A 67 37.26 16.95 11.00
C ARG A 67 35.80 16.60 11.30
N LEU A 68 34.88 16.93 10.39
CA LEU A 68 33.45 16.65 10.57
C LEU A 68 33.16 15.15 10.61
N VAL A 69 33.86 14.34 9.82
CA VAL A 69 33.75 12.87 9.88
C VAL A 69 34.18 12.37 11.26
N MET A 70 35.32 12.84 11.79
CA MET A 70 35.81 12.44 13.12
C MET A 70 34.86 12.86 14.24
N LEU A 71 34.39 14.12 14.22
CA LEU A 71 33.41 14.60 15.22
C LEU A 71 32.13 13.77 15.18
N THR A 72 31.66 13.41 13.99
CA THR A 72 30.46 12.57 13.82
C THR A 72 30.67 11.17 14.36
N ALA A 73 31.80 10.53 14.02
CA ALA A 73 32.15 9.19 14.50
C ALA A 73 32.25 9.13 16.03
N LEU A 74 32.80 10.18 16.64
CA LEU A 74 33.01 10.29 18.09
C LEU A 74 31.81 10.89 18.83
N LYS A 75 30.78 11.35 18.11
CA LYS A 75 29.63 12.10 18.64
C LYS A 75 30.05 13.30 19.49
N GLU A 76 31.02 14.07 19.00
CA GLU A 76 31.55 15.25 19.69
C GLU A 76 31.00 16.54 19.09
N GLY A 77 30.49 17.44 19.95
CA GLY A 77 29.94 18.74 19.54
C GLY A 77 28.86 18.58 18.47
N ILE A 78 28.99 19.30 17.36
CA ILE A 78 28.04 19.21 16.23
C ILE A 78 27.94 17.79 15.63
N GLY A 79 28.98 16.97 15.80
CA GLY A 79 29.00 15.59 15.35
C GLY A 79 27.94 14.70 16.01
N GLU A 80 27.53 15.02 17.24
CA GLU A 80 26.41 14.33 17.91
C GLU A 80 25.12 14.46 17.08
N HIS A 81 24.89 15.62 16.46
CA HIS A 81 23.68 15.87 15.68
C HIS A 81 23.78 15.30 14.27
N ILE A 82 24.95 15.42 13.62
CA ILE A 82 25.19 14.81 12.30
C ILE A 82 24.99 13.29 12.37
N ALA A 83 25.40 12.65 13.48
CA ALA A 83 25.26 11.21 13.68
C ALA A 83 23.80 10.71 13.77
N GLU A 84 22.84 11.60 13.99
CA GLU A 84 21.41 11.25 14.09
C GLU A 84 20.68 11.29 12.73
N GLY A 85 21.34 11.81 11.67
CA GLY A 85 20.79 11.87 10.31
C GLY A 85 19.85 13.06 10.07
N VAL A 86 19.56 13.33 8.79
CA VAL A 86 18.92 14.57 8.36
C VAL A 86 17.51 14.72 8.89
N ARG A 87 16.74 13.62 9.01
CA ARG A 87 15.37 13.65 9.53
C ARG A 87 15.32 14.18 10.96
N ARG A 88 16.14 13.60 11.85
CA ARG A 88 16.15 13.98 13.27
C ARG A 88 16.75 15.37 13.46
N MET A 89 17.75 15.73 12.66
CA MET A 89 18.28 17.09 12.66
C MET A 89 17.22 18.12 12.23
N SER A 90 16.44 17.84 11.18
CA SER A 90 15.40 18.78 10.74
C SER A 90 14.24 18.88 11.71
N GLU A 91 13.85 17.79 12.37
CA GLU A 91 12.85 17.83 13.46
C GLU A 91 13.35 18.67 14.66
N LYS A 92 14.67 18.71 14.89
CA LYS A 92 15.29 19.46 15.98
C LYS A 92 15.54 20.94 15.67
N PHE A 93 16.08 21.23 14.49
CA PHE A 93 16.53 22.57 14.11
C PHE A 93 15.56 23.29 13.16
N GLY A 94 14.57 22.59 12.60
CA GLY A 94 13.66 23.09 11.57
C GLY A 94 14.12 22.75 10.15
N GLY A 95 13.41 23.23 9.13
CA GLY A 95 13.83 23.03 7.73
C GLY A 95 13.48 21.68 7.11
N GLU A 96 12.43 21.02 7.63
CA GLU A 96 11.93 19.72 7.12
C GLU A 96 11.57 19.78 5.62
N GLU A 97 11.23 20.96 5.09
CA GLU A 97 10.95 21.16 3.67
C GLU A 97 12.16 20.94 2.74
N PHE A 98 13.38 21.13 3.25
CA PHE A 98 14.63 20.94 2.53
C PHE A 98 15.50 19.79 3.07
N ALA A 99 15.00 19.01 4.03
CA ALA A 99 15.62 17.77 4.47
C ALA A 99 15.44 16.66 3.41
N MET A 100 16.52 16.34 2.69
CA MET A 100 16.46 15.44 1.52
C MET A 100 16.44 13.95 1.90
N HIS A 101 15.31 13.47 2.44
CA HIS A 101 15.13 12.05 2.79
C HIS A 101 13.77 11.49 2.39
N VAL A 102 13.68 10.16 2.31
CA VAL A 102 12.40 9.42 2.23
C VAL A 102 12.42 8.31 3.27
N LYS A 103 11.39 8.27 4.14
CA LYS A 103 11.31 7.35 5.30
C LYS A 103 12.51 7.43 6.24
N GLY A 104 13.13 8.61 6.33
CA GLY A 104 14.33 8.86 7.15
C GLY A 104 15.66 8.51 6.49
N LEU A 105 15.68 7.88 5.31
CA LEU A 105 16.92 7.62 4.58
C LEU A 105 17.19 8.74 3.57
N GLU A 106 18.40 9.29 3.63
CA GLU A 106 18.87 10.37 2.76
C GLU A 106 18.91 9.98 1.28
N LEU A 107 18.59 10.94 0.41
CA LEU A 107 18.53 10.73 -1.03
C LEU A 107 19.94 10.62 -1.66
N PRO A 108 20.12 9.78 -2.69
CA PRO A 108 21.39 9.63 -3.39
C PRO A 108 21.53 10.63 -4.55
N ALA A 109 22.56 10.45 -5.39
CA ALA A 109 23.08 11.41 -6.35
C ALA A 109 22.24 11.73 -7.60
N TYR A 110 20.91 11.62 -7.54
CA TYR A 110 20.04 11.86 -8.70
C TYR A 110 18.81 12.66 -8.29
N ASP A 111 18.68 13.86 -8.85
CA ASP A 111 17.51 14.72 -8.65
C ASP A 111 16.29 14.14 -9.39
N PRO A 112 15.24 13.70 -8.67
CA PRO A 112 14.11 13.03 -9.29
C PRO A 112 13.25 13.98 -10.14
N ARG A 113 13.38 15.31 -9.98
CA ARG A 113 12.70 16.26 -10.86
C ARG A 113 13.20 16.15 -12.31
N GLY A 114 14.43 15.68 -12.52
CA GLY A 114 15.01 15.39 -13.83
C GLY A 114 14.90 13.93 -14.26
N ALA A 115 14.30 13.03 -13.46
CA ALA A 115 14.13 11.60 -13.75
C ALA A 115 12.91 11.04 -12.99
N LYS A 116 11.72 11.13 -13.59
CA LYS A 116 10.44 10.88 -12.87
C LYS A 116 10.33 9.45 -12.32
N GLY A 117 10.86 8.47 -13.04
CA GLY A 117 10.82 7.07 -12.63
C GLY A 117 11.69 6.84 -11.40
N MET A 118 12.85 7.49 -11.35
CA MET A 118 13.71 7.53 -10.18
C MET A 118 13.01 8.16 -8.97
N GLY A 119 12.22 9.21 -9.17
CA GLY A 119 11.39 9.79 -8.10
C GLY A 119 10.38 8.81 -7.51
N LEU A 120 9.66 8.05 -8.34
CA LEU A 120 8.77 7.00 -7.87
C LEU A 120 9.55 5.87 -7.15
N ALA A 121 10.72 5.50 -7.66
CA ALA A 121 11.57 4.48 -7.04
C ALA A 121 12.05 4.90 -5.63
N TYR A 122 12.36 6.18 -5.41
CA TYR A 122 12.65 6.69 -4.07
C TYR A 122 11.44 6.63 -3.15
N ALA A 123 10.30 7.16 -3.60
CA ALA A 123 9.08 7.20 -2.82
C ALA A 123 8.64 5.81 -2.35
N THR A 124 8.70 4.81 -3.23
CA THR A 124 8.14 3.46 -3.00
C THR A 124 9.15 2.43 -2.49
N SER A 125 10.43 2.80 -2.33
CA SER A 125 11.47 1.88 -1.83
C SER A 125 11.18 1.44 -0.40
N ASN A 126 11.17 0.13 -0.16
CA ASN A 126 10.92 -0.46 1.16
C ASN A 126 11.96 -0.08 2.23
N ARG A 127 13.14 0.43 1.84
CA ARG A 127 14.19 0.82 2.80
C ARG A 127 14.36 2.33 2.96
N GLY A 128 13.45 3.13 2.37
CA GLY A 128 13.62 4.57 2.23
C GLY A 128 14.32 4.97 0.93
N GLY A 129 14.61 6.26 0.78
CA GLY A 129 14.98 6.92 -0.47
C GLY A 129 16.25 6.36 -1.11
N CYS A 130 16.12 5.31 -1.93
CA CYS A 130 17.27 4.56 -2.42
C CYS A 130 17.18 4.20 -3.90
N HIS A 131 18.28 4.44 -4.62
CA HIS A 131 18.40 4.18 -6.05
C HIS A 131 18.67 2.72 -6.43
N LEU A 132 19.00 1.85 -5.47
CA LEU A 132 19.32 0.46 -5.76
C LEU A 132 18.15 -0.51 -5.59
N ARG A 133 16.97 -0.05 -5.15
CA ARG A 133 15.76 -0.90 -5.20
C ARG A 133 15.13 -0.90 -6.58
N ALA A 134 15.15 0.24 -7.27
CA ALA A 134 15.05 0.32 -8.73
C ALA A 134 15.94 1.46 -9.23
N TYR A 135 16.88 1.15 -10.11
CA TYR A 135 17.84 2.09 -10.67
C TYR A 135 17.36 2.63 -12.02
N MET A 136 16.29 3.43 -12.01
CA MET A 136 15.66 3.94 -13.24
C MET A 136 16.55 4.87 -14.06
N VAL A 137 17.57 5.48 -13.43
CA VAL A 137 18.63 6.26 -14.10
C VAL A 137 19.29 5.47 -15.24
N MET A 138 19.37 4.13 -15.12
CA MET A 138 19.89 3.25 -16.16
C MET A 138 19.19 3.48 -17.51
N SER A 139 17.87 3.50 -17.52
CA SER A 139 17.08 3.70 -18.76
C SER A 139 16.81 5.17 -19.02
N GLU A 140 16.53 5.96 -17.97
CA GLU A 140 16.13 7.37 -18.07
C GLU A 140 17.27 8.30 -18.50
N ILE A 141 18.51 7.97 -18.13
CA ILE A 141 19.68 8.84 -18.35
C ILE A 141 20.75 8.11 -19.17
N LEU A 142 21.11 6.88 -18.78
CA LEU A 142 22.18 6.14 -19.45
C LEU A 142 21.70 5.46 -20.75
N SER A 143 20.39 5.49 -21.03
CA SER A 143 19.76 4.88 -22.20
C SER A 143 19.97 3.36 -22.31
N LEU A 144 20.11 2.68 -21.18
CA LEU A 144 20.37 1.24 -21.09
C LEU A 144 19.19 0.52 -20.40
N PRO A 145 18.71 -0.62 -20.94
CA PRO A 145 19.02 -1.16 -22.27
C PRO A 145 18.39 -0.35 -23.42
N GLN A 146 17.49 0.58 -23.11
CA GLN A 146 16.87 1.47 -24.08
C GLN A 146 16.62 2.84 -23.45
N TYR A 147 16.66 3.89 -24.28
CA TYR A 147 16.27 5.24 -23.86
C TYR A 147 14.82 5.28 -23.40
N LEU A 148 14.62 5.84 -22.20
CA LEU A 148 13.33 6.19 -21.65
C LEU A 148 13.32 7.69 -21.37
N ASP A 149 12.31 8.41 -21.86
CA ASP A 149 12.24 9.86 -21.65
C ASP A 149 12.16 10.16 -20.13
N PRO A 150 13.16 10.86 -19.56
CA PRO A 150 13.23 11.08 -18.12
C PRO A 150 12.17 12.05 -17.60
N LEU A 151 11.55 12.86 -18.47
CA LEU A 151 10.59 13.91 -18.08
C LEU A 151 9.12 13.45 -18.14
N LYS A 152 8.85 12.37 -18.85
CA LYS A 152 7.51 11.75 -18.97
C LYS A 152 7.13 10.91 -17.75
N TYR A 153 5.86 10.52 -17.62
CA TYR A 153 5.37 9.72 -16.49
C TYR A 153 4.91 8.33 -16.93
N GLU A 154 4.49 8.20 -18.18
CA GLU A 154 3.81 7.06 -18.75
C GLU A 154 4.68 5.79 -18.70
N GLY A 155 4.10 4.67 -18.23
CA GLY A 155 4.75 3.37 -18.16
C GLY A 155 5.83 3.22 -17.07
N LYS A 156 6.23 4.31 -16.41
CA LYS A 156 7.25 4.28 -15.36
C LYS A 156 6.84 3.47 -14.11
N PRO A 157 5.58 3.50 -13.65
CA PRO A 157 5.13 2.65 -12.54
C PRO A 157 5.38 1.15 -12.77
N GLU A 158 5.07 0.65 -13.95
CA GLU A 158 5.32 -0.75 -14.32
C GLU A 158 6.82 -1.07 -14.33
N LEU A 159 7.64 -0.21 -14.94
CA LEU A 159 9.08 -0.41 -15.01
C LEU A 159 9.74 -0.40 -13.63
N VAL A 160 9.34 0.51 -12.74
CA VAL A 160 9.82 0.55 -11.35
C VAL A 160 9.46 -0.73 -10.62
N LYS A 161 8.21 -1.21 -10.74
CA LYS A 161 7.78 -2.48 -10.15
C LYS A 161 8.63 -3.65 -10.67
N LEU A 162 8.77 -3.78 -11.99
CA LEU A 162 9.50 -4.89 -12.62
C LEU A 162 10.96 -4.92 -12.18
N MET A 163 11.62 -3.76 -12.12
CA MET A 163 13.01 -3.69 -11.68
C MET A 163 13.15 -4.04 -10.20
N GLN A 164 12.26 -3.53 -9.34
CA GLN A 164 12.22 -3.88 -7.92
C GLN A 164 12.06 -5.37 -7.68
N ASP A 165 11.19 -6.04 -8.44
CA ASP A 165 10.98 -7.49 -8.32
C ASP A 165 12.25 -8.26 -8.68
N VAL A 166 12.89 -7.93 -9.81
CA VAL A 166 14.15 -8.59 -10.20
C VAL A 166 15.25 -8.30 -9.18
N TYR A 167 15.41 -7.05 -8.77
CA TYR A 167 16.47 -6.64 -7.85
C TYR A 167 16.31 -7.23 -6.44
N ALA A 168 15.08 -7.50 -5.99
CA ALA A 168 14.84 -8.19 -4.72
C ALA A 168 15.42 -9.62 -4.71
N VAL A 169 15.32 -10.34 -5.83
CA VAL A 169 15.94 -11.67 -5.96
C VAL A 169 17.46 -11.55 -6.08
N LEU A 170 17.99 -10.60 -6.85
CA LEU A 170 19.43 -10.38 -6.96
C LEU A 170 20.07 -10.07 -5.60
N ASP A 171 19.40 -9.27 -4.76
CA ASP A 171 19.82 -9.00 -3.39
C ASP A 171 19.83 -10.29 -2.54
N SER A 172 18.87 -11.20 -2.74
CA SER A 172 18.82 -12.49 -2.07
C SER A 172 19.89 -13.47 -2.57
N MET A 173 20.23 -13.41 -3.86
CA MET A 173 21.33 -14.18 -4.47
C MET A 173 22.72 -13.61 -4.12
N ILE A 174 22.78 -12.39 -3.57
CA ILE A 174 24.03 -11.64 -3.33
C ILE A 174 24.80 -11.44 -4.64
N VAL A 175 24.07 -11.14 -5.73
CA VAL A 175 24.66 -10.85 -7.04
C VAL A 175 24.74 -9.33 -7.23
N CYS A 176 25.90 -8.87 -7.68
CA CYS A 176 26.12 -7.46 -7.97
C CYS A 176 25.13 -6.97 -9.04
N LYS A 177 24.35 -5.93 -8.74
CA LYS A 177 23.39 -5.34 -9.69
C LYS A 177 24.05 -4.81 -10.96
N PHE A 178 25.35 -4.55 -10.98
CA PHE A 178 26.03 -4.10 -12.20
C PHE A 178 26.03 -5.15 -13.31
N THR A 179 25.80 -6.43 -13.01
CA THR A 179 25.58 -7.43 -14.06
C THR A 179 24.32 -7.14 -14.88
N SER A 180 23.36 -6.35 -14.35
CA SER A 180 22.14 -5.98 -15.07
C SER A 180 22.41 -5.12 -16.30
N PHE A 181 23.46 -4.28 -16.28
CA PHE A 181 23.88 -3.49 -17.44
C PHE A 181 24.29 -4.34 -18.63
N ALA A 182 24.80 -5.55 -18.38
CA ALA A 182 25.20 -6.48 -19.42
C ALA A 182 24.07 -7.46 -19.79
N LEU A 183 23.19 -7.79 -18.84
CA LEU A 183 22.24 -8.89 -18.99
C LEU A 183 20.83 -8.44 -19.38
N PHE A 184 20.40 -7.23 -18.99
CA PHE A 184 19.13 -6.69 -19.46
C PHE A 184 19.26 -6.26 -20.92
N ARG A 185 18.34 -6.72 -21.76
CA ARG A 185 18.35 -6.49 -23.21
C ARG A 185 17.17 -5.65 -23.67
N SER A 186 16.11 -5.58 -22.88
CA SER A 186 14.96 -4.72 -23.12
C SER A 186 14.41 -4.13 -21.83
N MET A 187 13.45 -3.23 -21.97
CA MET A 187 12.72 -2.62 -20.85
C MET A 187 11.91 -3.61 -20.01
N ARG A 188 11.89 -4.90 -20.38
CA ARG A 188 11.32 -5.95 -19.53
C ARG A 188 12.25 -6.40 -18.41
N TYR A 189 13.53 -6.00 -18.41
CA TYR A 189 14.51 -6.39 -17.38
C TYR A 189 14.56 -7.92 -17.19
N GLU A 190 15.03 -8.63 -18.21
CA GLU A 190 14.89 -10.09 -18.34
C GLU A 190 15.63 -10.86 -17.22
N PRO A 191 14.92 -11.65 -16.38
CA PRO A 191 15.52 -12.43 -15.31
C PRO A 191 16.14 -13.75 -15.80
N GLY A 192 15.83 -14.23 -17.01
CA GLY A 192 16.18 -15.58 -17.46
C GLY A 192 17.64 -16.02 -17.28
N PRO A 193 18.66 -15.18 -17.55
CA PRO A 193 20.04 -15.51 -17.20
C PRO A 193 20.25 -15.78 -15.71
N TYR A 194 19.67 -14.97 -14.83
CA TYR A 194 19.74 -15.15 -13.38
C TYR A 194 18.96 -16.38 -12.91
N ALA A 195 17.77 -16.62 -13.47
CA ALA A 195 16.95 -17.79 -13.16
C ALA A 195 17.68 -19.11 -13.50
N ARG A 196 18.35 -19.16 -14.65
CA ARG A 196 19.20 -20.31 -15.01
C ARG A 196 20.39 -20.50 -14.08
N LEU A 197 21.05 -19.42 -13.68
CA LEU A 197 22.16 -19.49 -12.71
C LEU A 197 21.68 -20.06 -11.37
N LEU A 198 20.56 -19.53 -10.85
CA LEU A 198 19.98 -19.99 -9.59
C LEU A 198 19.55 -21.47 -9.67
N THR A 199 18.90 -21.86 -10.77
CA THR A 199 18.50 -23.26 -11.01
C THR A 199 19.70 -24.19 -11.03
N THR A 200 20.74 -23.82 -11.77
CA THR A 200 21.95 -24.64 -11.91
C THR A 200 22.69 -24.78 -10.58
N ALA A 201 22.78 -23.70 -9.80
CA ALA A 201 23.50 -23.70 -8.54
C ALA A 201 22.76 -24.45 -7.41
N THR A 202 21.42 -24.42 -7.39
CA THR A 202 20.62 -24.92 -6.26
C THR A 202 19.86 -26.21 -6.53
N GLY A 203 19.60 -26.54 -7.80
CA GLY A 203 18.72 -27.64 -8.20
C GLY A 203 17.22 -27.35 -8.09
N PHE A 204 16.82 -26.20 -7.54
CA PHE A 204 15.42 -25.75 -7.58
C PHE A 204 15.12 -25.11 -8.93
N PHE A 205 14.02 -25.51 -9.58
CA PHE A 205 13.65 -24.96 -10.87
C PHE A 205 13.16 -23.51 -10.75
N PHE A 206 13.80 -22.60 -11.48
CA PHE A 206 13.38 -21.22 -11.71
C PHE A 206 13.38 -20.91 -13.21
N ASP A 207 12.22 -20.47 -13.70
CA ASP A 207 12.09 -19.77 -14.97
C ASP A 207 11.86 -18.28 -14.74
N ASP A 208 11.62 -17.52 -15.82
CA ASP A 208 11.40 -16.08 -15.74
C ASP A 208 10.19 -15.69 -14.89
N GLU A 209 9.12 -16.50 -14.91
CA GLU A 209 7.88 -16.23 -14.18
C GLU A 209 8.07 -16.50 -12.68
N GLU A 210 8.60 -17.66 -12.31
CA GLU A 210 8.85 -17.99 -10.90
C GLU A 210 9.89 -17.06 -10.30
N PHE A 211 10.90 -16.63 -11.07
CA PHE A 211 11.87 -15.63 -10.60
C PHE A 211 11.20 -14.29 -10.27
N ARG A 212 10.34 -13.78 -11.15
CA ARG A 212 9.59 -12.54 -10.87
C ARG A 212 8.64 -12.71 -9.70
N LYS A 213 7.95 -13.85 -9.60
CA LYS A 213 7.04 -14.15 -8.50
C LYS A 213 7.78 -14.21 -7.17
N ALA A 214 8.98 -14.78 -7.13
CA ALA A 214 9.85 -14.77 -5.96
C ALA A 214 10.26 -13.35 -5.56
N GLY A 215 10.64 -12.52 -6.54
CA GLY A 215 10.94 -11.11 -6.33
C GLY A 215 9.77 -10.31 -5.78
N GLU A 216 8.60 -10.46 -6.40
CA GLU A 216 7.37 -9.80 -5.96
C GLU A 216 6.95 -10.27 -4.55
N ARG A 217 7.15 -11.55 -4.23
CA ARG A 217 6.94 -12.10 -2.87
C ARG A 217 7.85 -11.44 -1.84
N ILE A 218 9.15 -11.32 -2.12
CA ILE A 218 10.12 -10.66 -1.22
C ILE A 218 9.71 -9.19 -1.02
N TYR A 219 9.45 -8.46 -2.11
CA TYR A 219 9.11 -7.04 -2.04
C TYR A 219 7.81 -6.77 -1.28
N ASN A 220 6.80 -7.63 -1.43
CA ASN A 220 5.55 -7.54 -0.67
C ASN A 220 5.72 -7.95 0.80
N LEU A 221 6.59 -8.90 1.11
CA LEU A 221 6.89 -9.28 2.49
C LEU A 221 7.59 -8.14 3.24
N GLU A 222 8.58 -7.51 2.61
CA GLU A 222 9.22 -6.29 3.12
C GLU A 222 8.20 -5.15 3.29
N ARG A 223 7.31 -4.94 2.31
CA ARG A 223 6.24 -3.93 2.43
C ARG A 223 5.30 -4.24 3.60
N LEU A 224 4.92 -5.50 3.79
CA LEU A 224 4.04 -5.90 4.87
C LEU A 224 4.68 -5.69 6.24
N PHE A 225 5.99 -5.90 6.36
CA PHE A 225 6.75 -5.51 7.55
C PHE A 225 6.62 -4.00 7.79
N ASN A 226 6.88 -3.16 6.78
CA ASN A 226 6.76 -1.70 6.92
C ASN A 226 5.35 -1.25 7.32
N VAL A 227 4.31 -1.83 6.72
CA VAL A 227 2.92 -1.54 7.08
C VAL A 227 2.64 -1.89 8.54
N ARG A 228 3.16 -3.03 9.02
CA ARG A 228 3.05 -3.41 10.44
C ARG A 228 3.73 -2.39 11.36
N GLU A 229 4.87 -1.85 10.94
CA GLU A 229 5.61 -0.80 11.67
C GLU A 229 5.03 0.62 11.50
N GLY A 230 3.90 0.77 10.78
CA GLY A 230 3.16 2.02 10.69
C GLY A 230 3.41 2.84 9.42
N PHE A 231 4.18 2.34 8.45
CA PHE A 231 4.32 3.00 7.16
C PHE A 231 3.07 2.85 6.30
N SER A 232 2.69 3.90 5.59
CA SER A 232 1.54 3.90 4.68
C SER A 232 1.79 4.81 3.47
N ARG A 233 0.75 5.06 2.67
CA ARG A 233 0.80 5.98 1.53
C ARG A 233 1.43 7.33 1.87
N ILE A 234 1.21 7.87 3.08
CA ILE A 234 1.74 9.19 3.46
C ILE A 234 3.26 9.23 3.47
N ASP A 235 3.90 8.08 3.69
CA ASP A 235 5.36 7.92 3.73
C ASP A 235 5.96 7.59 2.35
N ASP A 236 5.13 7.24 1.38
CA ASP A 236 5.51 7.05 -0.01
C ASP A 236 5.50 8.40 -0.73
N THR A 237 6.36 9.31 -0.27
CA THR A 237 6.46 10.69 -0.76
C THR A 237 7.90 11.10 -1.03
N LEU A 238 8.10 12.35 -1.45
CA LEU A 238 9.40 13.01 -1.57
C LEU A 238 9.42 14.28 -0.70
N PRO A 239 10.61 14.81 -0.36
CA PRO A 239 10.77 16.11 0.27
C PRO A 239 10.00 17.22 -0.47
N LYS A 240 9.44 18.18 0.28
CA LYS A 240 8.57 19.25 -0.28
C LYS A 240 9.26 20.05 -1.39
N ARG A 241 10.55 20.35 -1.26
CA ARG A 241 11.37 20.97 -2.31
C ARG A 241 11.23 20.25 -3.66
N LEU A 242 11.28 18.92 -3.67
CA LEU A 242 11.27 18.14 -4.92
C LEU A 242 9.88 18.09 -5.56
N LEU A 243 8.83 18.36 -4.79
CA LEU A 243 7.45 18.39 -5.27
C LEU A 243 7.02 19.79 -5.73
N ASN A 244 7.54 20.84 -5.09
CA ASN A 244 7.01 22.20 -5.23
C ASN A 244 8.00 23.20 -5.86
N GLU A 245 9.31 23.00 -5.70
CA GLU A 245 10.31 23.92 -6.23
C GLU A 245 10.79 23.43 -7.60
N PRO A 246 10.59 24.21 -8.68
CA PRO A 246 11.07 23.83 -10.00
C PRO A 246 12.60 23.79 -10.04
N ILE A 247 13.17 22.91 -10.86
CA ILE A 247 14.62 22.93 -11.14
C ILE A 247 15.01 24.33 -11.68
N PRO A 248 16.01 25.00 -11.10
CA PRO A 248 16.37 26.39 -11.46
C PRO A 248 17.02 26.51 -12.85
N ASP A 249 17.82 25.53 -13.26
CA ASP A 249 18.64 25.60 -14.46
C ASP A 249 18.87 24.23 -15.13
N GLY A 250 19.74 24.19 -16.14
CA GLY A 250 20.10 22.97 -16.85
C GLY A 250 19.00 22.36 -17.74
N PRO A 251 19.22 21.15 -18.28
CA PRO A 251 18.34 20.52 -19.26
C PRO A 251 16.92 20.24 -18.77
N ALA A 252 16.72 20.10 -17.45
CA ALA A 252 15.44 19.83 -16.83
C ALA A 252 14.83 21.07 -16.15
N LYS A 253 15.30 22.28 -16.49
CA LYS A 253 14.81 23.56 -15.94
C LYS A 253 13.28 23.63 -15.96
N GLY A 254 12.70 24.08 -14.86
CA GLY A 254 11.25 24.15 -14.68
C GLY A 254 10.60 22.82 -14.28
N GLY A 255 11.36 21.73 -14.26
CA GLY A 255 10.84 20.41 -13.89
C GLY A 255 10.38 20.36 -12.44
N ILE A 256 9.15 19.88 -12.24
CA ILE A 256 8.54 19.49 -10.96
C ILE A 256 8.09 18.04 -11.03
N LEU A 257 7.91 17.37 -9.89
CA LEU A 257 7.45 15.98 -9.87
C LEU A 257 6.02 15.88 -9.34
N ASP A 258 5.09 15.41 -10.19
CA ASP A 258 3.77 14.97 -9.76
C ASP A 258 3.78 13.46 -9.47
N LEU A 259 3.78 13.13 -8.19
CA LEU A 259 3.94 11.76 -7.73
C LEU A 259 2.62 11.00 -7.68
N ASN A 260 1.49 11.71 -7.53
CA ASN A 260 0.23 11.10 -7.14
C ASN A 260 -0.29 10.14 -8.21
N MET A 261 -0.28 10.56 -9.48
CA MET A 261 -0.71 9.72 -10.59
C MET A 261 0.11 8.44 -10.69
N MET A 262 1.45 8.55 -10.60
CA MET A 262 2.33 7.38 -10.66
C MET A 262 2.13 6.44 -9.47
N LEU A 263 1.90 6.95 -8.26
CA LEU A 263 1.66 6.13 -7.07
C LEU A 263 0.36 5.34 -7.17
N GLU A 264 -0.71 5.97 -7.68
CA GLU A 264 -2.01 5.29 -7.84
C GLU A 264 -1.88 4.13 -8.83
N GLU A 265 -1.28 4.35 -9.98
CA GLU A 265 -0.99 3.29 -10.96
C GLU A 265 -0.07 2.21 -10.35
N TYR A 266 0.99 2.62 -9.64
CA TYR A 266 1.93 1.71 -9.01
C TYR A 266 1.26 0.79 -7.97
N TYR A 267 0.35 1.30 -7.14
CA TYR A 267 -0.41 0.49 -6.18
C TYR A 267 -1.34 -0.49 -6.86
N VAL A 268 -2.00 -0.06 -7.95
CA VAL A 268 -2.82 -0.97 -8.76
C VAL A 268 -1.96 -2.12 -9.29
N LEU A 269 -0.84 -1.82 -9.93
CA LEU A 269 0.09 -2.81 -10.49
C LEU A 269 0.69 -3.74 -9.43
N ARG A 270 0.91 -3.22 -8.22
CA ARG A 270 1.40 -4.00 -7.06
C ARG A 270 0.32 -4.88 -6.42
N GLY A 271 -0.96 -4.67 -6.71
CA GLY A 271 -2.07 -5.33 -6.00
C GLY A 271 -2.23 -4.81 -4.57
N TRP A 272 -1.93 -3.52 -4.35
CA TRP A 272 -2.07 -2.83 -3.07
C TRP A 272 -3.34 -1.97 -3.04
N ASP A 273 -3.86 -1.69 -1.86
CA ASP A 273 -4.97 -0.75 -1.71
C ASP A 273 -4.51 0.72 -1.91
N VAL A 274 -5.47 1.65 -1.87
CA VAL A 274 -5.16 3.09 -2.02
C VAL A 274 -4.24 3.63 -0.94
N ASN A 275 -4.15 2.97 0.22
CA ASN A 275 -3.27 3.32 1.33
C ASN A 275 -1.88 2.67 1.22
N GLY A 276 -1.62 1.94 0.13
CA GLY A 276 -0.35 1.28 -0.14
C GLY A 276 -0.16 0.00 0.69
N VAL A 277 -1.25 -0.64 1.12
CA VAL A 277 -1.21 -1.91 1.86
C VAL A 277 -1.43 -3.08 0.89
N PRO A 278 -0.57 -4.12 0.87
CA PRO A 278 -0.83 -5.30 0.06
C PRO A 278 -2.19 -5.94 0.37
N THR A 279 -2.99 -6.22 -0.65
CA THR A 279 -4.31 -6.86 -0.48
C THR A 279 -4.17 -8.34 -0.11
N ASP A 280 -5.21 -8.91 0.50
CA ASP A 280 -5.21 -10.34 0.83
C ASP A 280 -5.11 -11.22 -0.42
N TYR A 281 -5.77 -10.82 -1.52
CA TYR A 281 -5.65 -11.51 -2.81
C TYR A 281 -4.19 -11.58 -3.27
N LYS A 282 -3.48 -10.45 -3.24
CA LYS A 282 -2.06 -10.40 -3.59
C LYS A 282 -1.21 -11.25 -2.64
N LEU A 283 -1.42 -11.16 -1.33
CA LEU A 283 -0.65 -11.93 -0.35
C LEU A 283 -0.89 -13.44 -0.46
N LEU A 284 -2.13 -13.88 -0.72
CA LEU A 284 -2.49 -15.29 -0.95
C LEU A 284 -1.86 -15.83 -2.24
N SER A 285 -1.97 -15.09 -3.35
CA SER A 285 -1.37 -15.49 -4.64
C SER A 285 0.16 -15.59 -4.60
N LEU A 286 0.80 -14.82 -3.73
CA LEU A 286 2.24 -14.91 -3.46
C LEU A 286 2.59 -15.96 -2.40
N GLY A 287 1.61 -16.58 -1.73
CA GLY A 287 1.86 -17.56 -0.66
C GLY A 287 2.47 -16.96 0.61
N ILE A 288 2.33 -15.65 0.83
CA ILE A 288 2.79 -14.97 2.06
C ILE A 288 1.85 -15.27 3.22
N ILE A 289 0.55 -15.40 2.93
CA ILE A 289 -0.47 -15.84 3.87
C ILE A 289 -1.20 -17.05 3.29
N THR A 290 -1.78 -17.87 4.17
CA THR A 290 -2.55 -19.07 3.78
C THR A 290 -4.06 -18.88 3.96
N LYS A 291 -4.48 -17.83 4.67
CA LYS A 291 -5.88 -17.46 4.91
C LYS A 291 -6.01 -15.94 4.83
N PRO A 292 -7.18 -15.40 4.46
CA PRO A 292 -7.45 -13.96 4.53
C PRO A 292 -7.24 -13.41 5.94
N ARG A 293 -6.85 -12.14 6.02
CA ARG A 293 -6.71 -11.40 7.28
C ARG A 293 -8.08 -10.89 7.70
N TRP A 294 -8.56 -11.37 8.84
CA TRP A 294 -9.83 -10.94 9.39
C TRP A 294 -9.63 -9.99 10.58
N PRO A 295 -10.67 -9.24 10.96
CA PRO A 295 -11.94 -8.98 10.26
C PRO A 295 -11.84 -7.95 9.13
N LYS A 296 -12.87 -7.89 8.26
CA LYS A 296 -13.00 -6.95 7.13
C LYS A 296 -14.08 -5.92 7.37
N LEU A 297 -13.84 -4.68 6.92
CA LEU A 297 -14.87 -3.66 6.81
C LEU A 297 -15.47 -3.69 5.39
N GLN A 298 -16.78 -3.93 5.32
CA GLN A 298 -17.59 -3.87 4.11
C GLN A 298 -18.53 -2.66 4.17
N VAL A 299 -18.56 -1.86 3.10
CA VAL A 299 -19.39 -0.65 3.04
C VAL A 299 -20.55 -0.88 2.07
N ALA A 300 -21.77 -0.86 2.60
CA ALA A 300 -22.99 -0.99 1.82
C ALA A 300 -23.42 0.36 1.22
N LEU A 301 -23.29 0.50 -0.10
CA LEU A 301 -23.64 1.71 -0.85
C LEU A 301 -25.13 1.67 -1.23
N ASP A 302 -26.00 1.75 -0.22
CA ASP A 302 -27.47 1.81 -0.38
C ASP A 302 -27.96 3.20 -0.86
N LEU A 303 -27.51 3.58 -2.05
CA LEU A 303 -27.77 4.86 -2.69
C LEU A 303 -28.55 4.67 -3.98
N ARG A 304 -29.05 5.75 -4.59
CA ARG A 304 -29.76 5.70 -5.88
C ARG A 304 -28.96 6.32 -7.03
N ASP A 305 -28.01 7.18 -6.69
CA ASP A 305 -27.18 7.92 -7.62
C ASP A 305 -25.78 7.29 -7.69
N LEU A 306 -25.30 7.07 -8.91
CA LEU A 306 -24.01 6.41 -9.15
C LEU A 306 -22.83 7.30 -8.77
N ASP A 307 -22.88 8.59 -9.09
CA ASP A 307 -21.77 9.50 -8.85
C ASP A 307 -21.55 9.73 -7.35
N GLU A 308 -22.65 9.87 -6.61
CA GLU A 308 -22.63 9.87 -5.14
C GLU A 308 -22.07 8.55 -4.59
N ALA A 309 -22.51 7.40 -5.10
CA ALA A 309 -22.00 6.11 -4.66
C ALA A 309 -20.50 5.96 -4.89
N LEU A 310 -19.98 6.35 -6.05
CA LEU A 310 -18.56 6.29 -6.37
C LEU A 310 -17.73 7.26 -5.49
N ARG A 311 -18.25 8.45 -5.21
CA ARG A 311 -17.60 9.42 -4.30
C ARG A 311 -17.50 8.87 -2.88
N ILE A 312 -18.57 8.26 -2.36
CA ILE A 312 -18.56 7.67 -1.02
C ILE A 312 -17.71 6.41 -0.98
N ALA A 313 -17.74 5.59 -2.04
CA ALA A 313 -16.87 4.41 -2.17
C ALA A 313 -15.38 4.80 -2.10
N GLU A 314 -14.97 5.84 -2.83
CA GLU A 314 -13.61 6.38 -2.77
C GLU A 314 -13.22 6.81 -1.35
N ALA A 315 -14.10 7.58 -0.71
CA ALA A 315 -13.88 8.05 0.66
C ALA A 315 -13.75 6.88 1.64
N ALA A 316 -14.65 5.90 1.56
CA ALA A 316 -14.64 4.74 2.45
C ALA A 316 -13.45 3.81 2.21
N TYR A 317 -13.06 3.58 0.96
CA TYR A 317 -11.87 2.80 0.59
C TYR A 317 -10.60 3.46 1.11
N ARG A 318 -10.48 4.79 0.99
CA ARG A 318 -9.39 5.56 1.62
C ARG A 318 -9.47 5.55 3.14
N GLY A 319 -10.66 5.37 3.71
CA GLY A 319 -10.86 5.13 5.14
C GLY A 319 -10.50 3.71 5.61
N GLY A 320 -10.04 2.84 4.70
CA GLY A 320 -9.60 1.49 5.04
C GLY A 320 -10.69 0.42 4.92
N ALA A 321 -11.83 0.74 4.31
CA ALA A 321 -12.76 -0.30 3.87
C ALA A 321 -12.09 -1.17 2.79
N GLU A 322 -12.29 -2.48 2.86
CA GLU A 322 -11.69 -3.42 1.90
C GLU A 322 -12.73 -3.93 0.90
N PHE A 323 -14.00 -3.97 1.34
CA PHE A 323 -15.13 -4.51 0.58
C PHE A 323 -16.09 -3.36 0.28
N LEU A 324 -16.41 -3.19 -1.00
CA LEU A 324 -17.34 -2.17 -1.49
C LEU A 324 -18.56 -2.87 -2.08
N GLU A 325 -19.71 -2.70 -1.44
CA GLU A 325 -20.94 -3.36 -1.84
C GLU A 325 -21.83 -2.39 -2.63
N ALA A 326 -22.14 -2.76 -3.87
CA ALA A 326 -23.27 -2.18 -4.60
C ALA A 326 -24.55 -2.71 -3.95
N GLY A 327 -25.16 -1.89 -3.09
CA GLY A 327 -26.37 -2.25 -2.37
C GLY A 327 -27.57 -2.44 -3.29
N THR A 328 -28.57 -3.19 -2.81
CA THR A 328 -29.81 -3.47 -3.56
C THR A 328 -30.46 -2.20 -4.17
N PRO A 329 -30.59 -1.05 -3.47
CA PRO A 329 -31.17 0.17 -4.05
C PRO A 329 -30.37 0.73 -5.22
N LEU A 330 -29.03 0.65 -5.16
CA LEU A 330 -28.15 1.17 -6.19
C LEU A 330 -28.25 0.32 -7.46
N ILE A 331 -28.20 -0.99 -7.30
CA ILE A 331 -28.35 -1.94 -8.42
C ILE A 331 -29.73 -1.77 -9.06
N LYS A 332 -30.80 -1.60 -8.29
CA LYS A 332 -32.15 -1.40 -8.83
C LYS A 332 -32.31 -0.06 -9.55
N SER A 333 -31.62 0.99 -9.11
CA SER A 333 -31.70 2.33 -9.69
C SER A 333 -30.86 2.47 -10.96
N VAL A 334 -29.63 1.96 -10.94
CA VAL A 334 -28.60 2.17 -11.97
C VAL A 334 -28.44 0.96 -12.90
N GLY A 335 -28.86 -0.22 -12.45
CA GLY A 335 -28.56 -1.50 -13.08
C GLY A 335 -27.18 -2.03 -12.68
N ILE A 336 -26.81 -3.20 -13.22
CA ILE A 336 -25.57 -3.90 -12.86
C ILE A 336 -24.29 -3.09 -13.20
N ARG A 337 -24.40 -2.08 -14.07
CA ARG A 337 -23.28 -1.20 -14.44
C ARG A 337 -22.59 -0.58 -13.22
N CYS A 338 -23.28 -0.33 -12.12
CA CYS A 338 -22.65 0.19 -10.90
C CYS A 338 -21.53 -0.72 -10.37
N VAL A 339 -21.67 -2.04 -10.50
CA VAL A 339 -20.63 -3.03 -10.17
C VAL A 339 -19.40 -2.86 -11.08
N SER A 340 -19.60 -2.69 -12.38
CA SER A 340 -18.52 -2.49 -13.34
C SER A 340 -17.75 -1.19 -13.09
N GLU A 341 -18.44 -0.11 -12.75
CA GLU A 341 -17.81 1.17 -12.43
C GLU A 341 -17.02 1.10 -11.11
N LEU A 342 -17.56 0.40 -10.10
CA LEU A 342 -16.81 0.12 -8.86
C LEU A 342 -15.56 -0.70 -9.15
N LYS A 343 -15.65 -1.80 -9.89
CA LYS A 343 -14.49 -2.66 -10.19
C LYS A 343 -13.44 -1.94 -11.03
N LYS A 344 -13.87 -1.13 -12.00
CA LYS A 344 -12.97 -0.32 -12.83
C LYS A 344 -12.22 0.72 -12.00
N ARG A 345 -12.91 1.38 -11.07
CA ARG A 345 -12.32 2.44 -10.24
C ARG A 345 -11.48 1.89 -9.08
N PHE A 346 -11.86 0.74 -8.53
CA PHE A 346 -11.23 0.09 -7.39
C PHE A 346 -10.85 -1.36 -7.72
N PRO A 347 -9.91 -1.59 -8.66
CA PRO A 347 -9.60 -2.95 -9.14
C PRO A 347 -9.10 -3.89 -8.03
N ASN A 348 -8.47 -3.34 -7.00
CA ASN A 348 -7.92 -4.06 -5.86
C ASN A 348 -8.88 -4.17 -4.66
N ALA A 349 -10.04 -3.50 -4.68
CA ALA A 349 -11.09 -3.71 -3.69
C ALA A 349 -11.85 -5.00 -3.99
N VAL A 350 -12.47 -5.58 -2.95
CA VAL A 350 -13.45 -6.65 -3.14
C VAL A 350 -14.81 -6.01 -3.44
N VAL A 351 -15.34 -6.23 -4.63
CA VAL A 351 -16.63 -5.67 -5.03
C VAL A 351 -17.74 -6.70 -4.77
N VAL A 352 -18.73 -6.30 -3.98
CA VAL A 352 -19.90 -7.14 -3.65
C VAL A 352 -21.12 -6.63 -4.41
N ALA A 353 -21.83 -7.52 -5.10
CA ALA A 353 -23.11 -7.22 -5.74
C ALA A 353 -24.26 -7.77 -4.88
N ASP A 354 -24.93 -6.91 -4.12
CA ASP A 354 -26.06 -7.31 -3.26
C ASP A 354 -27.36 -7.38 -4.06
N LEU A 355 -27.53 -8.48 -4.81
CA LEU A 355 -28.71 -8.70 -5.65
C LEU A 355 -29.94 -9.13 -4.84
N LYS A 356 -29.72 -9.82 -3.71
CA LYS A 356 -30.77 -10.49 -2.93
C LYS A 356 -31.62 -11.40 -3.81
N THR A 357 -30.96 -12.08 -4.75
CA THR A 357 -31.55 -13.04 -5.68
C THR A 357 -32.45 -14.02 -4.93
N LEU A 358 -33.70 -14.15 -5.39
CA LEU A 358 -34.69 -15.11 -4.87
C LEU A 358 -34.99 -16.24 -5.86
N ASP A 359 -34.82 -15.96 -7.15
CA ASP A 359 -35.06 -16.87 -8.26
C ASP A 359 -33.94 -16.71 -9.29
N VAL A 360 -33.86 -17.59 -10.30
CA VAL A 360 -32.90 -17.51 -11.42
C VAL A 360 -31.43 -17.36 -11.01
N GLY A 361 -31.01 -18.13 -10.00
CA GLY A 361 -29.71 -18.03 -9.34
C GLY A 361 -28.49 -18.04 -10.27
N TRP A 362 -28.52 -18.88 -11.32
CA TRP A 362 -27.46 -18.91 -12.32
C TRP A 362 -27.33 -17.58 -13.08
N MET A 363 -28.46 -17.09 -13.60
CA MET A 363 -28.51 -15.94 -14.51
C MET A 363 -28.09 -14.65 -13.79
N GLU A 364 -28.62 -14.41 -12.60
CA GLU A 364 -28.27 -13.22 -11.82
C GLU A 364 -26.80 -13.25 -11.36
N THR A 365 -26.30 -14.42 -10.94
CA THR A 365 -24.87 -14.58 -10.59
C THR A 365 -23.97 -14.35 -11.80
N GLU A 366 -24.35 -14.85 -12.98
CA GLU A 366 -23.60 -14.66 -14.23
C GLU A 366 -23.53 -13.17 -14.61
N ILE A 367 -24.64 -12.45 -14.52
CA ILE A 367 -24.71 -11.01 -14.77
C ILE A 367 -23.75 -10.23 -13.85
N ALA A 368 -23.76 -10.53 -12.54
CA ALA A 368 -22.87 -9.87 -11.60
C ALA A 368 -21.39 -10.24 -11.81
N ALA A 369 -21.09 -11.51 -12.08
CA ALA A 369 -19.73 -11.97 -12.34
C ALA A 369 -19.14 -11.31 -13.59
N GLN A 370 -19.90 -11.26 -14.68
CA GLN A 370 -19.48 -10.58 -15.92
C GLN A 370 -19.32 -9.07 -15.74
N ALA A 371 -20.09 -8.47 -14.82
CA ALA A 371 -19.93 -7.07 -14.45
C ALA A 371 -18.69 -6.79 -13.59
N GLY A 372 -18.02 -7.82 -13.07
CA GLY A 372 -16.78 -7.72 -12.30
C GLY A 372 -16.94 -7.85 -10.78
N ALA A 373 -18.07 -8.37 -10.29
CA ALA A 373 -18.24 -8.67 -8.87
C ALA A 373 -17.27 -9.78 -8.41
N ASP A 374 -16.69 -9.63 -7.23
CA ASP A 374 -15.91 -10.67 -6.56
C ASP A 374 -16.82 -11.55 -5.67
N ILE A 375 -17.90 -10.97 -5.14
CA ILE A 375 -18.92 -11.64 -4.30
C ILE A 375 -20.32 -11.28 -4.79
N VAL A 376 -21.21 -12.27 -4.86
CA VAL A 376 -22.63 -12.08 -5.20
C VAL A 376 -23.51 -12.40 -3.99
N GLY A 377 -24.37 -11.46 -3.62
CA GLY A 377 -25.33 -11.56 -2.52
C GLY A 377 -26.64 -12.23 -2.95
N ILE A 378 -26.97 -13.36 -2.33
CA ILE A 378 -28.18 -14.16 -2.60
C ILE A 378 -29.06 -14.16 -1.35
N SER A 379 -30.39 -14.15 -1.52
CA SER A 379 -31.29 -14.26 -0.37
C SER A 379 -31.29 -15.68 0.21
N GLY A 380 -31.13 -15.81 1.52
CA GLY A 380 -31.23 -17.08 2.25
C GLY A 380 -32.65 -17.67 2.26
N LEU A 381 -33.67 -16.88 1.88
CA LEU A 381 -35.05 -17.33 1.66
C LEU A 381 -35.24 -18.07 0.33
N SER A 382 -34.26 -18.02 -0.58
CA SER A 382 -34.32 -18.70 -1.87
C SER A 382 -34.45 -20.21 -1.71
N ASN A 383 -35.06 -20.85 -2.71
CA ASN A 383 -35.06 -22.30 -2.81
C ASN A 383 -33.62 -22.84 -2.95
N ASP A 384 -33.33 -24.01 -2.38
CA ASP A 384 -32.05 -24.67 -2.48
C ASP A 384 -31.58 -24.88 -3.92
N ASN A 385 -32.50 -25.11 -4.87
CA ASN A 385 -32.16 -25.22 -6.30
C ASN A 385 -31.54 -23.91 -6.82
N THR A 386 -32.15 -22.76 -6.52
CA THR A 386 -31.64 -21.43 -6.87
C THR A 386 -30.23 -21.20 -6.29
N ILE A 387 -30.02 -21.61 -5.03
CA ILE A 387 -28.71 -21.47 -4.37
C ILE A 387 -27.67 -22.39 -5.01
N ARG A 388 -28.02 -23.66 -5.32
CA ARG A 388 -27.10 -24.58 -6.00
C ARG A 388 -26.73 -24.07 -7.40
N ASP A 389 -27.67 -23.48 -8.12
CA ASP A 389 -27.43 -22.88 -9.43
C ASP A 389 -26.48 -21.67 -9.30
N ALA A 390 -26.71 -20.79 -8.33
CA ALA A 390 -25.82 -19.67 -8.04
C ALA A 390 -24.40 -20.14 -7.67
N VAL A 391 -24.27 -21.14 -6.78
CA VAL A 391 -22.98 -21.74 -6.40
C VAL A 391 -22.28 -22.38 -7.60
N GLY A 392 -23.02 -23.07 -8.47
CA GLY A 392 -22.51 -23.65 -9.71
C GLY A 392 -21.95 -22.59 -10.66
N CYS A 393 -22.71 -21.50 -10.85
CA CYS A 393 -22.28 -20.35 -11.65
C CYS A 393 -21.04 -19.67 -11.04
N ALA A 394 -21.05 -19.45 -9.72
CA ALA A 394 -19.94 -18.84 -9.00
C ALA A 394 -18.63 -19.61 -9.18
N ARG A 395 -18.67 -20.94 -9.10
CA ARG A 395 -17.50 -21.80 -9.39
C ARG A 395 -17.01 -21.68 -10.83
N LYS A 396 -17.92 -21.58 -11.80
CA LYS A 396 -17.56 -21.40 -13.22
C LYS A 396 -16.83 -20.08 -13.48
N TYR A 397 -17.28 -19.00 -12.83
CA TYR A 397 -16.73 -17.65 -13.04
C TYR A 397 -15.64 -17.25 -12.03
N GLY A 398 -15.39 -18.07 -11.00
CA GLY A 398 -14.39 -17.78 -9.97
C GLY A 398 -14.82 -16.71 -8.96
N VAL A 399 -16.13 -16.47 -8.82
CA VAL A 399 -16.70 -15.54 -7.82
C VAL A 399 -17.20 -16.29 -6.59
N LYS A 400 -17.57 -15.54 -5.54
CA LYS A 400 -18.03 -16.09 -4.25
C LYS A 400 -19.51 -15.80 -4.00
N ILE A 401 -20.18 -16.67 -3.25
CA ILE A 401 -21.58 -16.47 -2.84
C ILE A 401 -21.66 -16.07 -1.38
N MET A 402 -22.36 -14.97 -1.09
CA MET A 402 -22.77 -14.57 0.25
C MET A 402 -24.29 -14.69 0.37
N CYS A 403 -24.79 -15.46 1.35
CA CYS A 403 -26.22 -15.59 1.57
C CYS A 403 -26.72 -14.73 2.74
N ASP A 404 -27.64 -13.81 2.46
CA ASP A 404 -28.28 -12.92 3.44
C ASP A 404 -29.46 -13.62 4.13
N LEU A 405 -29.40 -13.74 5.45
CA LEU A 405 -30.42 -14.37 6.29
C LEU A 405 -31.55 -13.42 6.72
N ILE A 406 -31.68 -12.26 6.09
CA ILE A 406 -32.79 -11.34 6.32
C ILE A 406 -34.15 -12.05 6.22
N GLU A 407 -35.01 -11.84 7.22
CA GLU A 407 -36.35 -12.45 7.35
C GLU A 407 -36.38 -14.00 7.40
N VAL A 408 -35.24 -14.68 7.52
CA VAL A 408 -35.20 -16.13 7.72
C VAL A 408 -35.66 -16.47 9.14
N LYS A 409 -36.70 -17.30 9.27
CA LYS A 409 -37.32 -17.66 10.57
C LYS A 409 -36.38 -18.39 11.53
N ASP A 410 -35.55 -19.30 11.00
CA ASP A 410 -34.52 -20.03 11.76
C ASP A 410 -33.15 -19.84 11.11
N PRO A 411 -32.47 -18.72 11.42
CA PRO A 411 -31.18 -18.38 10.82
C PRO A 411 -30.09 -19.42 11.12
N LEU A 412 -30.12 -20.03 12.32
CA LEU A 412 -29.11 -21.01 12.73
C LEU A 412 -29.21 -22.28 11.90
N ARG A 413 -30.41 -22.81 11.75
CA ARG A 413 -30.65 -23.97 10.89
C ARG A 413 -30.31 -23.65 9.43
N ARG A 414 -30.78 -22.50 8.94
CA ARG A 414 -30.57 -22.13 7.53
C ARG A 414 -29.10 -21.91 7.19
N ALA A 415 -28.31 -21.32 8.09
CA ALA A 415 -26.87 -21.15 7.90
C ALA A 415 -26.17 -22.49 7.64
N LYS A 416 -26.46 -23.53 8.43
CA LYS A 416 -25.92 -24.89 8.25
C LYS A 416 -26.35 -25.54 6.95
N GLU A 417 -27.60 -25.30 6.53
CA GLU A 417 -28.10 -25.79 5.25
C GLU A 417 -27.36 -25.13 4.08
N LEU A 418 -27.21 -23.81 4.12
CA LEU A 418 -26.52 -23.02 3.10
C LEU A 418 -25.04 -23.39 2.95
N GLU A 419 -24.34 -23.61 4.06
CA GLU A 419 -22.96 -24.10 4.05
C GLU A 419 -22.85 -25.44 3.31
N LYS A 420 -23.76 -26.40 3.57
CA LYS A 420 -23.79 -27.69 2.87
C LYS A 420 -24.07 -27.56 1.38
N LEU A 421 -24.78 -26.51 0.96
CA LEU A 421 -25.01 -26.20 -0.45
C LEU A 421 -23.79 -25.59 -1.14
N GLY A 422 -22.74 -25.25 -0.38
CA GLY A 422 -21.47 -24.74 -0.90
C GLY A 422 -21.39 -23.22 -0.99
N VAL A 423 -22.18 -22.50 -0.19
CA VAL A 423 -22.09 -21.04 -0.01
C VAL A 423 -20.76 -20.67 0.66
N ASP A 424 -20.15 -19.56 0.26
CA ASP A 424 -18.84 -19.14 0.80
C ASP A 424 -18.94 -18.26 2.04
N PHE A 425 -20.03 -17.49 2.19
CA PHE A 425 -20.26 -16.58 3.32
C PHE A 425 -21.71 -16.58 3.79
N ILE A 426 -21.92 -16.52 5.10
CA ILE A 426 -23.25 -16.27 5.69
C ILE A 426 -23.34 -14.81 6.10
N CYS A 427 -24.39 -14.09 5.72
CA CYS A 427 -24.66 -12.74 6.18
C CYS A 427 -25.86 -12.73 7.12
N LEU A 428 -25.65 -12.33 8.38
CA LEU A 428 -26.75 -12.11 9.32
C LEU A 428 -27.17 -10.64 9.32
N HIS A 429 -28.33 -10.38 8.74
CA HIS A 429 -28.95 -9.06 8.77
C HIS A 429 -29.74 -8.86 10.06
N SER A 430 -29.01 -8.57 11.14
CA SER A 430 -29.55 -8.54 12.51
C SER A 430 -30.26 -7.24 12.89
N GLY A 431 -30.10 -6.18 12.09
CA GLY A 431 -30.72 -4.87 12.33
C GLY A 431 -30.36 -4.31 13.71
N ILE A 432 -29.13 -4.49 14.18
CA ILE A 432 -28.63 -3.96 15.46
C ILE A 432 -28.55 -2.43 15.33
N ASP A 433 -29.50 -1.71 15.93
CA ASP A 433 -29.49 -0.25 15.92
C ASP A 433 -29.36 0.28 17.35
N ALA A 434 -28.17 0.74 17.73
CA ALA A 434 -27.90 1.27 19.07
C ALA A 434 -28.75 2.50 19.45
N GLN A 435 -29.39 3.18 18.48
CA GLN A 435 -30.30 4.30 18.74
C GLN A 435 -31.75 3.87 18.97
N ARG A 436 -32.15 2.69 18.47
CA ARG A 436 -33.53 2.16 18.59
C ARG A 436 -33.65 1.00 19.56
N ASP A 437 -32.60 0.20 19.69
CA ASP A 437 -32.59 -1.01 20.51
C ASP A 437 -32.04 -0.73 21.91
N ARG A 438 -32.74 -1.27 22.91
CA ARG A 438 -32.23 -1.31 24.29
C ARG A 438 -31.03 -2.26 24.35
N GLU A 439 -30.11 -2.03 25.28
CA GLU A 439 -28.88 -2.83 25.44
C GLU A 439 -29.14 -4.35 25.52
N GLN A 440 -30.17 -4.76 26.25
CA GLN A 440 -30.60 -6.17 26.34
C GLN A 440 -30.99 -6.80 24.99
N VAL A 441 -31.49 -6.01 24.04
CA VAL A 441 -31.86 -6.48 22.69
C VAL A 441 -30.60 -6.65 21.84
N ILE A 442 -29.64 -5.73 21.96
CA ILE A 442 -28.33 -5.82 21.30
C ILE A 442 -27.61 -7.07 21.77
N ASP A 443 -27.55 -7.33 23.08
CA ASP A 443 -26.85 -8.48 23.62
C ASP A 443 -27.47 -9.82 23.18
N ARG A 444 -28.82 -9.89 23.06
CA ARG A 444 -29.49 -11.07 22.47
C ARG A 444 -29.15 -11.29 21.00
N LYS A 445 -29.04 -10.21 20.22
CA LYS A 445 -28.62 -10.29 18.80
C LYS A 445 -27.15 -10.73 18.69
N VAL A 446 -26.27 -10.23 19.56
CA VAL A 446 -24.85 -10.63 19.64
C VAL A 446 -24.71 -12.11 20.02
N GLU A 447 -25.49 -12.61 20.96
CA GLU A 447 -25.54 -14.03 21.31
C GLU A 447 -25.99 -14.90 20.12
N THR A 448 -26.90 -14.40 19.29
CA THR A 448 -27.35 -15.09 18.08
C THR A 448 -26.24 -15.14 17.02
N ILE A 449 -25.48 -14.05 16.86
CA ILE A 449 -24.28 -14.02 16.00
C ILE A 449 -23.29 -15.09 16.44
N LYS A 450 -22.97 -15.13 17.74
CA LYS A 450 -22.04 -16.11 18.30
C LYS A 450 -22.48 -17.54 18.02
N LYS A 451 -23.75 -17.87 18.25
CA LYS A 451 -24.31 -19.20 17.96
C LYS A 451 -24.18 -19.58 16.49
N ILE A 452 -24.38 -18.64 15.56
CA ILE A 452 -24.24 -18.92 14.13
C ILE A 452 -22.77 -19.13 13.78
N VAL A 453 -21.88 -18.26 14.25
CA VAL A 453 -20.42 -18.37 14.06
C VAL A 453 -19.88 -19.71 14.56
N GLU A 454 -20.32 -20.18 15.72
CA GLU A 454 -19.91 -21.48 16.28
C GLU A 454 -20.50 -22.69 15.53
N SER A 455 -21.45 -22.45 14.62
CA SER A 455 -22.24 -23.51 14.00
C SER A 455 -21.88 -23.84 12.55
N VAL A 456 -21.02 -23.02 11.94
CA VAL A 456 -20.54 -23.12 10.55
C VAL A 456 -19.04 -22.84 10.50
N ASP A 457 -18.33 -23.46 9.56
CA ASP A 457 -16.89 -23.27 9.34
C ASP A 457 -16.60 -22.09 8.39
N ILE A 458 -17.59 -21.68 7.60
CA ILE A 458 -17.47 -20.55 6.65
C ILE A 458 -17.59 -19.18 7.35
N PRO A 459 -16.97 -18.11 6.84
CA PRO A 459 -16.98 -16.81 7.52
C PRO A 459 -18.38 -16.18 7.58
N VAL A 460 -18.71 -15.63 8.74
CA VAL A 460 -19.97 -14.91 8.99
C VAL A 460 -19.77 -13.41 8.85
N ALA A 461 -20.58 -12.79 7.99
CA ALA A 461 -20.80 -11.36 7.87
C ALA A 461 -21.98 -10.93 8.74
N VAL A 462 -21.95 -9.71 9.25
CA VAL A 462 -23.07 -9.13 10.01
C VAL A 462 -23.38 -7.75 9.47
N ALA A 463 -24.68 -7.50 9.25
CA ALA A 463 -25.23 -6.26 8.75
C ALA A 463 -26.39 -5.74 9.61
N GLY A 464 -26.78 -4.50 9.32
CA GLY A 464 -27.96 -3.84 9.86
C GLY A 464 -27.64 -2.95 11.05
N GLY A 465 -27.62 -1.62 10.83
CA GLY A 465 -27.50 -0.59 11.86
C GLY A 465 -26.14 -0.47 12.55
N ILE A 466 -25.12 -1.20 12.10
CA ILE A 466 -23.79 -1.21 12.72
C ILE A 466 -23.16 0.19 12.68
N ARG A 467 -22.59 0.59 13.82
CA ARG A 467 -21.82 1.81 14.05
C ARG A 467 -20.53 1.42 14.80
N ALA A 468 -19.67 2.39 15.08
CA ALA A 468 -18.39 2.14 15.76
C ALA A 468 -18.56 1.41 17.12
N ASP A 469 -19.56 1.79 17.92
CA ASP A 469 -19.84 1.20 19.24
C ASP A 469 -20.28 -0.27 19.18
N THR A 470 -21.07 -0.63 18.17
CA THR A 470 -21.62 -1.98 17.97
C THR A 470 -20.68 -2.88 17.19
N ALA A 471 -19.81 -2.32 16.33
CA ALA A 471 -18.82 -3.07 15.57
C ALA A 471 -17.91 -3.91 16.47
N ALA A 472 -17.45 -3.37 17.61
CA ALA A 472 -16.63 -4.11 18.57
C ALA A 472 -17.35 -5.36 19.13
N LYS A 473 -18.62 -5.22 19.55
CA LYS A 473 -19.42 -6.35 20.04
C LYS A 473 -19.58 -7.44 18.98
N VAL A 474 -19.75 -7.06 17.73
CA VAL A 474 -19.91 -7.98 16.59
C VAL A 474 -18.61 -8.71 16.28
N VAL A 475 -17.46 -8.02 16.30
CA VAL A 475 -16.13 -8.65 16.14
C VAL A 475 -15.87 -9.64 17.27
N LYS A 476 -16.19 -9.27 18.52
CA LYS A 476 -16.05 -10.13 19.70
C LYS A 476 -16.92 -11.40 19.62
N ALA A 477 -18.06 -11.33 18.94
CA ALA A 477 -18.90 -12.49 18.66
C ALA A 477 -18.33 -13.42 17.56
N GLY A 478 -17.19 -13.07 16.97
CA GLY A 478 -16.47 -13.89 16.00
C GLY A 478 -16.80 -13.59 14.54
N ALA A 479 -17.61 -12.56 14.26
CA ALA A 479 -17.90 -12.13 12.90
C ALA A 479 -16.61 -11.72 12.17
N LYS A 480 -16.52 -12.13 10.90
CA LYS A 480 -15.34 -11.90 10.06
C LYS A 480 -15.52 -10.73 9.10
N ILE A 481 -16.75 -10.40 8.73
CA ILE A 481 -17.07 -9.27 7.85
C ILE A 481 -18.09 -8.37 8.53
N ILE A 482 -17.76 -7.09 8.66
CA ILE A 482 -18.59 -6.09 9.34
C ILE A 482 -19.16 -5.16 8.28
N ILE A 483 -20.46 -5.27 8.02
CA ILE A 483 -21.14 -4.53 6.96
C ILE A 483 -21.76 -3.27 7.54
N VAL A 484 -21.31 -2.11 7.04
CA VAL A 484 -21.74 -0.80 7.49
C VAL A 484 -22.28 0.01 6.32
N GLY A 485 -23.55 0.42 6.40
CA GLY A 485 -24.17 1.33 5.44
C GLY A 485 -24.25 2.75 5.99
N GLY A 486 -25.43 3.11 6.50
CA GLY A 486 -25.81 4.48 6.87
C GLY A 486 -24.89 5.22 7.85
N ALA A 487 -24.11 4.52 8.68
CA ALA A 487 -23.14 5.15 9.57
C ALA A 487 -21.95 5.78 8.83
N ILE A 488 -21.66 5.31 7.61
CA ILE A 488 -20.61 5.84 6.72
C ILE A 488 -21.26 6.66 5.60
N THR A 489 -22.28 6.13 4.93
CA THR A 489 -22.86 6.77 3.73
C THR A 489 -23.61 8.07 4.02
N ARG A 490 -24.06 8.30 5.27
CA ARG A 490 -24.72 9.55 5.69
C ARG A 490 -23.84 10.40 6.61
N ALA A 491 -22.58 10.02 6.82
CA ALA A 491 -21.66 10.84 7.60
C ALA A 491 -21.29 12.12 6.84
N SER A 492 -21.01 13.19 7.58
CA SER A 492 -20.46 14.43 6.99
C SER A 492 -19.10 14.18 6.35
N ASP A 493 -18.32 13.26 6.92
CA ASP A 493 -17.06 12.77 6.38
C ASP A 493 -17.07 11.22 6.35
N PRO A 494 -17.43 10.61 5.21
CA PRO A 494 -17.44 9.15 5.06
C PRO A 494 -16.05 8.52 5.22
N LYS A 495 -14.97 9.22 4.90
CA LYS A 495 -13.60 8.69 5.02
C LYS A 495 -13.23 8.55 6.50
N GLU A 496 -13.45 9.60 7.28
CA GLU A 496 -13.17 9.55 8.71
C GLU A 496 -14.09 8.55 9.43
N ALA A 497 -15.37 8.49 9.06
CA ALA A 497 -16.29 7.50 9.61
C ALA A 497 -15.82 6.06 9.36
N ALA A 498 -15.39 5.74 8.14
CA ALA A 498 -14.82 4.44 7.81
C ALA A 498 -13.52 4.16 8.58
N SER A 499 -12.63 5.15 8.68
CA SER A 499 -11.36 5.05 9.42
C SER A 499 -11.56 4.77 10.92
N ILE A 500 -12.51 5.46 11.55
CA ILE A 500 -12.86 5.23 12.97
C ILE A 500 -13.35 3.78 13.16
N ILE A 501 -14.29 3.34 12.31
CA ILE A 501 -14.85 2.00 12.42
C ILE A 501 -13.78 0.94 12.16
N LYS A 502 -12.93 1.12 11.14
CA LYS A 502 -11.82 0.22 10.82
C LYS A 502 -10.86 0.08 12.01
N ARG A 503 -10.49 1.19 12.65
CA ARG A 503 -9.64 1.19 13.85
C ARG A 503 -10.29 0.43 15.01
N VAL A 504 -11.58 0.62 15.26
CA VAL A 504 -12.30 -0.12 16.33
C VAL A 504 -12.31 -1.62 16.05
N ILE A 505 -12.61 -2.00 14.79
CA ILE A 505 -12.62 -3.38 14.33
C ILE A 505 -11.25 -4.05 14.54
N GLU A 506 -10.17 -3.37 14.16
CA GLU A 506 -8.80 -3.90 14.30
C GLU A 506 -8.33 -3.94 15.76
N ALA A 507 -8.65 -2.93 16.55
CA ALA A 507 -8.28 -2.87 17.96
C ALA A 507 -8.92 -4.01 18.75
N GLU A 508 -10.22 -4.26 18.54
CA GLU A 508 -10.91 -5.36 19.21
C GLU A 508 -10.32 -6.72 18.80
N TYR A 509 -10.02 -6.92 17.51
CA TYR A 509 -9.45 -8.18 17.05
C TYR A 509 -8.05 -8.46 17.61
N ARG A 510 -7.22 -7.42 17.82
CA ARG A 510 -5.88 -7.58 18.45
C ARG A 510 -5.95 -7.96 19.93
N ASN A 511 -7.08 -7.70 20.59
CA ASN A 511 -7.29 -8.02 22.01
C ASN A 511 -7.84 -9.45 22.23
N LEU A 512 -8.24 -10.15 21.16
CA LEU A 512 -8.69 -11.54 21.15
C LEU A 512 -7.50 -12.47 20.88
#